data_AF-A0A1D6QPC3-F1
#
_entry.id   AF-A0A1D6QPC3-F1
#
_cell.length_a   1.000
_cell.length_b   1.000
_cell.length_c   1.000
_cell.angle_alpha   90.00
_cell.angle_beta   90.00
_cell.angle_gamma   90.00
#
_symmetry.space_group_name_H-M   'P 1'
#
loop_
_entity.id
_entity.type
_entity.pdbx_description
1 polymer ?
#
loop_
_entity_poly.entity_id
_entity_poly.type
_entity_poly.pdbx_seq_one_letter_code
_entity_poly.pdbx_strand_id
1 'polypeptide(L)'
;MWLHTHLIQDMLSICRETFKGSVRYAWTSVPTYPSGVIGFLLCAKEGPLVNFLTPINPIEKLEGATKAGREIRFYNSEVRSL
;
A
#
# COMPACT_ATOMS: atom_id res chain seq x y z
N MET A 1 -1.53 -18.54 1.06
CA MET A 1 -2.42 -18.95 -0.06
C MET A 1 -3.05 -17.68 -0.62
N TRP A 2 -2.98 -17.41 -1.93
CA TRP A 2 -3.63 -16.25 -2.55
C TRP A 2 -4.95 -16.70 -3.17
N LEU A 3 -6.09 -16.36 -2.56
CA LEU A 3 -7.39 -16.92 -2.94
C LEU A 3 -7.98 -16.33 -4.23
N HIS A 4 -7.51 -15.15 -4.67
CA HIS A 4 -8.18 -14.35 -5.70
C HIS A 4 -7.22 -13.76 -6.75
N THR A 5 -6.17 -14.50 -7.13
CA THR A 5 -5.13 -14.01 -8.06
C THR A 5 -5.70 -13.47 -9.39
N HIS A 6 -6.69 -14.13 -9.97
CA HIS A 6 -7.33 -13.69 -11.21
C HIS A 6 -8.04 -12.33 -11.05
N LEU A 7 -8.85 -12.17 -10.00
CA LEU A 7 -9.55 -10.91 -9.73
C LEU A 7 -8.57 -9.75 -9.48
N ILE A 8 -7.46 -10.02 -8.79
CA ILE A 8 -6.42 -9.00 -8.54
C ILE A 8 -5.76 -8.57 -9.85
N GLN A 9 -5.49 -9.51 -10.77
CA GLN A 9 -4.92 -9.20 -12.08
C GLN A 9 -5.86 -8.34 -12.92
N ASP A 10 -7.16 -8.68 -12.94
CA ASP A 10 -8.17 -7.91 -13.67
C ASP A 10 -8.27 -6.47 -13.12
N MET A 11 -8.34 -6.34 -11.79
CA MET A 11 -8.37 -5.04 -11.13
C MET A 11 -7.10 -4.23 -11.40
N LEU A 12 -5.93 -4.87 -11.42
CA LEU A 12 -4.67 -4.21 -11.75
C LEU A 12 -4.66 -3.73 -13.21
N SER A 13 -5.23 -4.48 -14.15
CA SER A 13 -5.37 -4.05 -15.56
C SER A 13 -6.27 -2.82 -15.65
N ILE A 14 -7.46 -2.88 -15.05
CA ILE A 14 -8.42 -1.76 -15.02
C ILE A 14 -7.76 -0.51 -14.44
N CYS A 15 -7.01 -0.66 -13.34
CA CYS A 15 -6.29 0.46 -12.74
C CYS A 15 -5.21 1.03 -13.67
N ARG A 16 -4.44 0.19 -14.37
CA ARG A 16 -3.42 0.65 -15.34
C ARG A 16 -4.02 1.36 -16.54
N GLU A 17 -5.20 0.94 -16.99
CA GLU A 17 -5.92 1.60 -18.08
C GLU A 17 -6.48 2.97 -17.63
N THR A 18 -7.01 3.02 -16.41
CA THR A 18 -7.68 4.20 -15.84
C THR A 18 -6.69 5.27 -15.37
N PHE A 19 -5.68 4.89 -14.60
CA PHE A 19 -4.75 5.82 -13.97
C PHE A 19 -3.50 5.99 -14.84
N LYS A 20 -3.21 7.24 -15.22
CA LYS A 20 -2.05 7.59 -16.06
C LYS A 20 -0.75 7.82 -15.28
N GLY A 21 -0.82 7.82 -13.95
CA GLY A 21 0.34 7.82 -13.07
C GLY A 21 0.80 6.40 -12.73
N SER A 22 1.55 6.27 -11.63
CA SER A 22 2.01 4.97 -11.12
C SER A 22 0.83 4.10 -10.66
N VAL A 23 0.91 2.79 -10.93
CA VAL A 23 -0.02 1.78 -10.38
C VAL A 23 0.80 0.65 -9.77
N ARG A 24 0.55 0.30 -8.50
CA ARG A 24 1.22 -0.79 -7.79
C ARG A 24 0.24 -1.59 -6.93
N TYR A 25 0.58 -2.84 -6.71
CA TYR A 25 -0.06 -3.71 -5.74
C TYR A 25 0.85 -3.85 -4.51
N ALA A 26 0.27 -3.77 -3.32
CA ALA A 26 0.92 -4.02 -2.05
C ALA A 26 0.07 -4.99 -1.24
N TRP A 27 0.62 -5.62 -0.22
CA TRP A 27 -0.13 -6.52 0.64
C TRP A 27 0.40 -6.51 2.05
N THR A 28 -0.38 -7.01 2.99
CA THR A 28 0.10 -7.16 4.37
C THR A 28 -0.59 -8.32 5.08
N SER A 29 0.03 -8.75 6.19
CA SER A 29 -0.50 -9.79 7.06
C SER A 29 -1.60 -9.22 7.96
N VAL A 30 -2.77 -9.85 7.91
CA VAL A 30 -3.89 -9.58 8.81
C VAL A 30 -4.43 -10.95 9.23
N PRO A 31 -4.08 -11.46 10.43
CA PRO A 31 -4.34 -12.85 10.82
C PRO A 31 -5.81 -13.27 10.74
N THR A 32 -6.75 -12.32 10.91
CA THR A 32 -8.19 -12.57 10.86
C THR A 32 -8.79 -12.46 9.46
N TYR A 33 -8.01 -12.07 8.44
CA TYR A 33 -8.46 -12.05 7.05
C TYR A 33 -8.39 -13.47 6.45
N PRO A 34 -9.25 -13.81 5.48
CA PRO A 34 -9.12 -15.08 4.76
C PRO A 34 -7.70 -15.26 4.19
N SER A 35 -7.07 -16.40 4.47
CA SER A 35 -5.65 -16.68 4.16
C SER A 35 -4.59 -15.84 4.90
N GLY A 36 -4.99 -15.05 5.90
CA GLY A 36 -4.10 -14.27 6.76
C GLY A 36 -3.49 -13.04 6.09
N VAL A 37 -3.94 -12.66 4.89
CA VAL A 37 -3.37 -11.56 4.11
C VAL A 37 -4.45 -10.72 3.45
N ILE A 38 -4.17 -9.44 3.25
CA ILE A 38 -5.01 -8.51 2.50
C ILE A 38 -4.15 -7.73 1.49
N GLY A 39 -4.70 -7.47 0.30
CA GLY A 39 -4.06 -6.70 -0.76
C GLY A 39 -4.58 -5.27 -0.85
N PHE A 40 -3.75 -4.38 -1.38
CA PHE A 40 -4.04 -2.97 -1.65
C PHE A 40 -3.61 -2.61 -3.06
N LEU A 41 -4.44 -1.85 -3.77
CA LEU A 41 -4.09 -1.23 -5.05
C LEU A 41 -3.79 0.25 -4.82
N LEU A 42 -2.57 0.65 -5.17
CA LEU A 42 -2.06 2.01 -5.05
C LEU A 42 -1.98 2.62 -6.44
N CYS A 43 -2.74 3.68 -6.69
CA CYS A 43 -2.83 4.34 -7.99
C CYS A 43 -2.60 5.84 -7.85
N ALA A 44 -1.82 6.43 -8.74
CA ALA A 44 -1.63 7.87 -8.84
C ALA A 44 -2.31 8.42 -10.09
N LYS A 45 -2.92 9.60 -9.96
CA LYS A 45 -3.42 10.35 -11.12
C LYS A 45 -2.25 10.84 -11.98
N GLU A 46 -2.57 11.32 -13.17
CA GLU A 46 -1.61 12.02 -14.02
C GLU A 46 -1.02 13.23 -13.29
N GLY A 47 0.30 13.43 -13.43
CA GLY A 47 1.02 14.48 -12.73
C GLY A 47 2.44 14.05 -12.35
N PRO A 48 3.02 14.64 -11.27
CA PRO A 48 4.34 14.29 -10.79
C PRO A 48 4.47 12.79 -10.48
N LEU A 49 5.64 12.22 -10.80
CA LEU A 49 5.89 10.80 -10.57
C LEU A 49 5.74 10.43 -9.10
N VAL A 50 4.82 9.51 -8.81
CA VAL A 50 4.62 8.97 -7.45
C VAL A 50 5.34 7.64 -7.33
N ASN A 51 6.38 7.58 -6.48
CA ASN A 51 7.03 6.33 -6.13
C ASN A 51 6.43 5.76 -4.83
N PHE A 52 5.51 4.79 -4.97
CA PHE A 52 4.89 4.14 -3.79
C PHE A 52 5.85 3.30 -2.95
N LEU A 53 7.01 2.89 -3.50
CA LEU A 53 8.00 2.10 -2.75
C LEU A 53 8.76 2.94 -1.73
N THR A 54 8.89 4.25 -1.96
CA THR A 54 9.71 5.14 -1.12
C THR A 54 8.87 6.27 -0.55
N PRO A 55 8.52 6.26 0.76
CA PRO A 55 7.77 7.34 1.37
C PRO A 55 8.58 8.63 1.35
N ILE A 56 8.00 9.70 0.82
CA ILE A 56 8.60 11.04 0.88
C ILE A 56 8.66 11.53 2.34
N ASN A 57 7.61 11.26 3.13
CA ASN A 57 7.51 11.61 4.54
C ASN A 57 7.26 10.35 5.39
N PRO A 58 8.31 9.62 5.80
CA PRO A 58 8.19 8.48 6.71
C PRO A 58 7.60 8.91 8.04
N ILE A 59 6.71 8.09 8.61
CA ILE A 59 5.96 8.44 9.82
C ILE A 59 6.84 8.54 11.06
N GLU A 60 7.97 7.83 11.06
CA GLU A 60 9.00 7.85 12.09
C GLU A 60 9.75 9.19 12.14
N LYS A 61 9.77 9.92 11.02
CA LYS A 61 10.45 11.22 10.88
C LYS A 61 9.49 12.40 11.08
N LEU A 62 8.20 12.15 11.27
CA LEU A 62 7.18 13.19 11.44
C LEU A 62 7.08 13.57 12.92
N GLU A 63 7.50 14.80 13.25
CA GLU A 63 7.33 15.37 14.58
C GLU A 63 5.84 15.37 14.97
N GLY A 64 5.51 14.74 16.10
CA GLY A 64 4.13 14.68 16.60
C GLY A 64 3.34 13.43 16.19
N ALA A 65 3.83 12.61 15.24
CA ALA A 65 3.15 11.38 14.84
C ALA A 65 3.01 10.38 16.01
N THR A 66 4.00 10.34 16.90
CA THR A 66 3.97 9.59 18.17
C THR A 66 3.32 10.36 19.33
N LYS A 67 3.25 11.71 19.28
CA LYS A 67 2.68 12.54 20.36
C LYS A 67 1.17 12.75 20.25
N ALA A 68 0.56 12.56 19.07
CA ALA A 68 -0.88 12.76 18.85
C ALA A 68 -1.78 11.58 19.31
N GLY A 69 -1.26 10.66 20.15
CA GLY A 69 -2.10 9.69 20.88
C GLY A 69 -2.43 8.39 20.13
N ARG A 70 -1.73 8.05 19.04
CA ARG A 70 -1.83 6.72 18.43
C ARG A 70 -0.43 6.15 18.25
N GLU A 71 0.01 5.37 19.25
CA GLU A 71 1.17 4.48 19.07
C GLU A 71 0.91 3.60 17.84
N ILE A 72 1.74 3.75 16.81
CA ILE A 72 1.62 2.94 15.60
C ILE A 72 2.17 1.56 15.92
N ARG A 73 1.30 0.55 15.87
CA ARG A 73 1.64 -0.82 16.32
C ARG A 73 2.09 -1.75 15.21
N PHE A 74 1.94 -1.35 13.94
CA PHE A 74 2.10 -2.25 12.81
C PHE A 74 2.85 -1.65 11.63
N TYR A 75 2.50 -0.42 11.23
CA TYR A 75 3.11 0.22 10.07
C TYR A 75 4.46 0.87 10.42
N ASN A 76 5.48 0.60 9.61
CA ASN A 76 6.74 1.33 9.57
C ASN A 76 7.26 1.37 8.11
N SER A 77 8.37 2.06 7.88
CA SER A 77 9.03 2.20 6.58
C SER A 77 9.60 0.88 6.03
N GLU A 78 9.86 -0.12 6.88
CA GLU A 78 10.39 -1.43 6.48
C GLU A 78 9.29 -2.38 5.96
N VAL A 79 8.15 -2.45 6.65
CA VAL A 79 6.98 -3.29 6.30
C VAL A 79 6.42 -2.95 4.91
N ARG A 80 6.75 -1.77 4.38
CA ARG A 80 6.35 -1.27 3.05
C ARG A 80 7.10 -1.93 1.89
N SER A 81 8.28 -2.51 2.11
CA SER A 81 9.15 -3.02 1.03
C SER A 81 8.81 -4.45 0.56
N LEU A 82 7.72 -5.03 1.09
CA LEU A 82 7.21 -6.38 0.79
C LEU A 82 5.93 -6.32 -0.06
#